data_AF-A0A0N4XVZ6-F1
#
_entry.id   AF-A0A0N4XVZ6-F1
#
_cell.length_a   1.000
_cell.length_b   1.000
_cell.length_c   1.000
_cell.angle_alpha   90.00
_cell.angle_beta   90.00
_cell.angle_gamma   90.00
#
_symmetry.space_group_name_H-M   'P 1'
#
loop_
_entity.id
_entity.type
_entity.pdbx_description
1 polymer ?
#
loop_
_entity_poly.entity_id
_entity_poly.type
_entity_poly.pdbx_seq_one_letter_code
_entity_poly.pdbx_strand_id
1 'polypeptide(L)'
;MSCLAIVFNGPKTKNGRRLFENFIQANKNSFWNRELVEAVDSLIFMGFMRPSTLFVSGPLSHLQALRTAWARRVLKPAEGYTINSLGEMGAIQTVEQMHFVPLADVLCDAIVSLNKEGRPTTITALRQYVILNCTYVAPPSTEMLRQTVANMIATGI
;
A
#
# COMPACT_ATOMS: atom_id res chain seq x y z
N MET A 1 -1.73 -2.25 25.07
CA MET A 1 -0.85 -2.10 23.89
C MET A 1 -1.65 -2.49 22.66
N SER A 2 -1.80 -1.59 21.69
CA SER A 2 -2.51 -1.89 20.44
C SER A 2 -1.59 -2.67 19.49
N CYS A 3 -2.07 -3.77 18.93
CA CYS A 3 -1.32 -4.65 18.04
C CYS A 3 -2.15 -4.90 16.77
N LEU A 4 -1.53 -4.70 15.60
CA LEU A 4 -2.10 -5.04 14.30
C LEU A 4 -1.52 -6.35 13.79
N ALA A 5 -2.40 -7.23 13.32
CA ALA A 5 -2.06 -8.42 12.56
C ALA A 5 -2.20 -8.12 11.07
N ILE A 6 -1.14 -8.38 10.31
CA ILE A 6 -1.13 -8.31 8.84
C ILE A 6 -0.91 -9.73 8.32
N VAL A 7 -1.92 -10.27 7.66
CA VAL A 7 -1.87 -11.62 7.08
C VAL A 7 -1.43 -11.50 5.63
N PHE A 8 -0.31 -12.12 5.29
CA PHE A 8 0.19 -12.15 3.92
C PHE A 8 -0.11 -13.49 3.25
N ASN A 9 -0.34 -13.47 1.94
CA ASN A 9 -0.29 -14.65 1.08
C ASN A 9 0.99 -14.58 0.23
N GLY A 10 1.70 -15.70 0.09
CA GLY A 10 2.98 -15.72 -0.64
C GLY A 10 3.86 -16.91 -0.25
N PRO A 11 5.17 -16.84 -0.53
CA PRO A 11 6.13 -17.86 -0.16
C PRO A 11 6.08 -18.18 1.34
N LYS A 12 6.19 -19.46 1.70
CA LYS A 12 6.26 -19.87 3.12
C LYS A 12 7.60 -19.43 3.71
N THR A 13 7.65 -18.22 4.28
CA THR A 13 8.85 -17.72 4.94
C THR A 13 9.01 -18.28 6.35
N LYS A 14 10.26 -18.54 6.74
CA LYS A 14 10.60 -18.82 8.13
C LYS A 14 11.15 -17.59 8.86
N ASN A 15 11.41 -16.50 8.15
CA ASN A 15 12.03 -15.29 8.66
C ASN A 15 11.01 -14.14 8.65
N GLY A 16 10.28 -13.99 9.75
CA GLY A 16 9.31 -12.91 9.94
C GLY A 16 9.95 -11.52 10.02
N ARG A 17 11.21 -11.43 10.48
CA ARG A 17 11.93 -10.15 10.56
C ARG A 17 12.25 -9.59 9.17
N ARG A 18 12.69 -10.45 8.25
CA ARG A 18 12.90 -10.07 6.84
C ARG A 18 11.58 -9.69 6.16
N LEU A 19 10.48 -10.39 6.47
CA LEU A 19 9.15 -10.03 5.96
C LEU A 19 8.76 -8.62 6.44
N PHE A 20 8.97 -8.31 7.72
CA PHE A 20 8.76 -6.99 8.29
C PHE A 20 9.60 -5.92 7.58
N GLU A 21 10.92 -6.12 7.46
CA GLU A 21 11.82 -5.16 6.82
C GLU A 21 11.43 -4.88 5.35
N ASN A 22 11.09 -5.93 4.59
CA ASN A 22 10.59 -5.78 3.22
C ASN A 22 9.25 -5.02 3.17
N PHE A 23 8.35 -5.26 4.12
CA PHE A 23 7.09 -4.52 4.24
C PHE A 23 7.32 -3.03 4.53
N ILE A 24 8.25 -2.70 5.45
CA ILE A 24 8.62 -1.31 5.72
C ILE A 24 9.20 -0.65 4.47
N GLN A 25 10.15 -1.30 3.80
CA GLN A 25 10.78 -0.77 2.59
C GLN A 25 9.79 -0.55 1.44
N ALA A 26 8.82 -1.46 1.26
CA ALA A 26 7.79 -1.31 0.23
C ALA A 26 6.97 -0.03 0.43
N ASN A 27 6.59 0.29 1.67
CA ASN A 27 5.72 1.42 2.00
C ASN A 27 6.47 2.75 2.19
N LYS A 28 7.75 2.72 2.54
CA LYS A 28 8.60 3.94 2.59
C LYS A 28 8.69 4.66 1.24
N ASN A 29 8.44 3.95 0.14
CA ASN A 29 8.45 4.51 -1.21
C ASN A 29 7.16 5.25 -1.59
N SER A 30 6.15 5.27 -0.71
CA SER A 30 4.87 5.96 -0.95
C SER A 30 4.98 7.47 -0.68
N PHE A 31 5.80 8.17 -1.48
CA PHE A 31 6.13 9.59 -1.28
C PHE A 31 4.91 10.52 -1.22
N TRP A 32 3.81 10.14 -1.88
CA TRP A 32 2.56 10.91 -1.92
C TRP A 32 1.74 10.78 -0.63
N ASN A 33 2.11 9.86 0.27
CA ASN A 33 1.43 9.60 1.53
C ASN A 33 2.43 9.69 2.70
N ARG A 34 2.74 10.92 3.11
CA ARG A 34 3.69 11.21 4.21
C ARG A 34 3.28 10.54 5.52
N GLU A 35 1.98 10.56 5.85
CA GLU A 35 1.45 9.94 7.06
C GLU A 35 1.76 8.44 7.09
N LEU A 36 1.60 7.74 5.96
CA LEU A 36 1.96 6.33 5.86
C LEU A 36 3.47 6.12 6.01
N VAL A 37 4.31 6.95 5.38
CA VAL A 37 5.77 6.82 5.45
C VAL A 37 6.27 6.98 6.90
N GLU A 38 5.78 8.00 7.61
CA GLU A 38 6.07 8.22 9.03
C GLU A 38 5.55 7.06 9.90
N ALA A 39 4.33 6.59 9.60
CA ALA A 39 3.73 5.50 10.33
C ALA A 39 4.58 4.23 10.22
N VAL A 40 5.00 3.83 9.01
CA VAL A 40 5.81 2.61 8.83
C VAL A 40 7.20 2.73 9.45
N ASP A 41 7.81 3.92 9.46
CA ASP A 41 9.13 4.12 10.09
C ASP A 41 9.10 3.92 11.61
N SER A 42 7.95 4.21 12.24
CA SER A 42 7.75 4.05 13.68
C SER A 42 7.31 2.66 14.14
N LEU A 43 7.05 1.73 13.21
CA LEU A 43 6.48 0.43 13.57
C LEU A 43 7.46 -0.42 14.36
N ILE A 44 6.93 -1.11 15.35
CA ILE A 44 7.63 -2.06 16.20
C ILE A 44 7.24 -3.46 15.77
N PHE A 45 8.24 -4.28 15.43
CA PHE A 45 8.04 -5.71 15.18
C PHE A 45 7.71 -6.43 16.49
N MET A 46 6.49 -6.94 16.62
CA MET A 46 6.02 -7.66 17.81
C MET A 46 6.20 -9.17 17.70
N GLY A 47 6.19 -9.70 16.47
CA GLY A 47 6.36 -11.12 16.25
C GLY A 47 5.82 -11.58 14.90
N PHE A 48 5.85 -12.90 14.71
CA PHE A 48 5.45 -13.54 13.48
C PHE A 48 4.86 -14.93 13.76
N MET A 49 3.72 -15.22 13.15
CA MET A 49 3.07 -16.53 13.19
C MET A 49 3.06 -17.13 11.79
N ARG A 50 3.43 -18.41 11.69
CA ARG A 50 3.43 -19.15 10.43
C ARG A 50 1.99 -19.38 9.94
N PRO A 51 1.75 -19.38 8.61
CA PRO A 51 2.75 -19.30 7.56
C PRO A 51 3.28 -17.88 7.29
N SER A 52 2.47 -16.84 7.47
CA SER A 52 2.78 -15.49 6.96
C SER A 52 2.02 -14.37 7.69
N THR A 53 1.76 -14.49 9.00
CA THR A 53 1.08 -13.45 9.79
C THR A 53 2.11 -12.64 10.57
N LEU A 54 2.17 -11.35 10.29
CA LEU A 54 3.05 -10.39 10.93
C LEU A 54 2.30 -9.61 12.00
N PHE A 55 2.92 -9.43 13.17
CA PHE A 55 2.38 -8.62 14.25
C PHE A 55 3.22 -7.36 14.43
N VAL A 56 2.56 -6.21 14.38
CA VAL A 56 3.20 -4.89 14.54
C VAL A 56 2.49 -4.06 15.58
N SER A 57 3.24 -3.20 16.26
CA SER A 57 2.72 -2.18 17.17
C SER A 57 3.36 -0.83 16.86
N GLY A 58 2.89 0.22 17.50
CA GLY A 58 3.34 1.59 17.28
C GLY A 58 2.35 2.60 17.88
N PRO A 59 2.58 3.91 17.66
CA PRO A 59 1.65 4.96 18.06
C PRO A 59 0.25 4.73 17.46
N LEU A 60 -0.81 5.03 18.22
CA LEU A 60 -2.19 4.76 17.79
C LEU A 60 -2.55 5.48 16.48
N SER A 61 -2.10 6.72 16.32
CA SER A 61 -2.23 7.51 15.07
C SER A 61 -1.59 6.79 13.89
N HIS A 62 -0.40 6.22 14.07
CA HIS A 62 0.35 5.55 13.03
C HIS A 62 -0.27 4.19 12.67
N LEU A 63 -0.73 3.42 13.65
CA LEU A 63 -1.53 2.23 13.38
C LEU A 63 -2.81 2.60 12.60
N GLN A 64 -3.39 3.78 12.86
CA GLN A 64 -4.54 4.23 12.11
C GLN A 64 -4.24 4.66 10.68
N ALA A 65 -3.09 5.30 10.45
CA ALA A 65 -2.59 5.55 9.10
C ALA A 65 -2.45 4.25 8.28
N LEU A 66 -1.97 3.16 8.91
CA LEU A 66 -1.92 1.83 8.26
C LEU A 66 -3.30 1.31 7.88
N ARG A 67 -4.30 1.43 8.76
CA ARG A 67 -5.69 1.01 8.46
C ARG A 67 -6.26 1.84 7.30
N THR A 68 -6.06 3.16 7.33
CA THR A 68 -6.50 4.07 6.25
C THR A 68 -5.82 3.71 4.92
N ALA A 69 -4.52 3.44 4.92
CA ALA A 69 -3.78 3.04 3.73
C ALA A 69 -4.28 1.69 3.18
N TRP A 70 -4.56 0.72 4.05
CA TRP A 70 -5.14 -0.56 3.65
C TRP A 70 -6.54 -0.40 3.07
N ALA A 71 -7.41 0.37 3.74
CA ALA A 71 -8.75 0.67 3.28
C ALA A 71 -8.74 1.34 1.88
N ARG A 72 -7.82 2.27 1.67
CA ARG A 72 -7.61 2.96 0.37
C ARG A 72 -6.86 2.13 -0.67
N ARG A 73 -6.49 0.87 -0.38
CA ARG A 73 -5.70 -0.02 -1.25
C ARG A 73 -4.33 0.54 -1.66
N VAL A 74 -3.77 1.44 -0.86
CA VAL A 74 -2.44 2.04 -1.10
C VAL A 74 -1.35 1.42 -0.24
N LEU A 75 -1.71 0.64 0.80
CA LEU A 75 -0.75 -0.13 1.59
C LEU A 75 -0.13 -1.25 0.74
N LYS A 76 1.20 -1.26 0.65
CA LYS A 76 1.95 -2.20 -0.18
C LYS A 76 2.31 -3.47 0.60
N PRO A 77 2.21 -4.66 -0.04
CA PRO A 77 2.74 -5.88 0.55
C PRO A 77 4.27 -5.86 0.55
N ALA A 78 4.87 -6.76 1.34
CA ALA A 78 6.28 -7.09 1.18
C ALA A 78 6.54 -7.72 -0.20
N GLU A 79 7.76 -7.56 -0.72
CA GLU A 79 8.16 -8.11 -2.02
C GLU A 79 7.92 -9.63 -2.10
N GLY A 80 7.21 -10.06 -3.15
CA GLY A 80 6.82 -11.46 -3.37
C GLY A 80 5.57 -11.92 -2.62
N TYR A 81 4.88 -11.02 -1.91
CA TYR A 81 3.65 -11.32 -1.16
C TYR A 81 2.48 -10.47 -1.65
N THR A 82 1.28 -10.86 -1.26
CA THR A 82 0.08 -10.01 -1.22
C THR A 82 -0.41 -9.91 0.22
N ILE A 83 -1.07 -8.82 0.58
CA ILE A 83 -1.76 -8.72 1.88
C ILE A 83 -3.16 -9.30 1.69
N ASN A 84 -3.49 -10.31 2.50
CA ASN A 84 -4.80 -10.97 2.52
C ASN A 84 -5.78 -10.22 3.44
N SER A 85 -5.33 -9.82 4.63
CA SER A 85 -6.15 -9.09 5.59
C SER A 85 -5.30 -8.31 6.58
N LEU A 86 -5.91 -7.29 7.18
CA LEU A 86 -5.36 -6.47 8.25
C LEU A 86 -6.43 -6.31 9.34
N GLY A 87 -6.06 -6.51 10.60
CA GLY A 87 -7.00 -6.39 11.73
C GLY A 87 -6.33 -6.26 13.10
N GLU A 88 -7.10 -5.87 14.11
CA GLU A 88 -6.61 -5.76 15.48
C GLU A 88 -6.55 -7.13 16.18
N MET A 89 -5.48 -7.37 16.94
CA MET A 89 -5.41 -8.55 17.79
C MET A 89 -6.30 -8.37 19.01
N GLY A 90 -7.38 -9.14 19.11
CA GLY A 90 -8.33 -9.11 20.24
C GLY A 90 -9.75 -8.66 19.87
N ALA A 91 -9.93 -8.08 18.68
CA ALA A 91 -11.23 -7.80 18.09
C ALA A 91 -11.33 -8.55 16.76
N ILE A 92 -12.45 -9.22 16.47
CA ILE A 92 -12.72 -9.86 15.17
C ILE A 92 -13.09 -8.76 14.17
N GLN A 93 -12.20 -7.80 13.95
CA GLN A 93 -12.43 -6.66 13.07
C GLN A 93 -11.33 -6.59 12.02
N THR A 94 -11.67 -7.08 10.83
CA THR A 94 -10.90 -6.85 9.62
C THR A 94 -11.19 -5.46 9.08
N VAL A 95 -10.17 -4.77 8.59
CA VAL A 95 -10.37 -3.48 7.92
C VAL A 95 -10.83 -3.74 6.49
N GLU A 96 -12.03 -3.24 6.15
CA GLU A 96 -12.60 -3.36 4.82
C GLU A 96 -11.89 -2.45 3.81
N GLN A 97 -11.72 -2.94 2.59
CA GLN A 97 -11.17 -2.15 1.49
C GLN A 97 -12.26 -1.38 0.77
N MET A 98 -12.00 -0.12 0.44
CA MET A 98 -12.91 0.73 -0.31
C MET A 98 -13.21 0.15 -1.69
N HIS A 99 -14.45 0.35 -2.13
CA HIS A 99 -14.93 0.04 -3.47
C HIS A 99 -14.63 1.15 -4.48
N PHE A 100 -14.32 2.36 -4.01
CA PHE A 100 -13.90 3.49 -4.82
C PHE A 100 -12.55 4.01 -4.32
N VAL A 101 -11.50 3.83 -5.14
CA VAL A 101 -10.16 4.34 -4.84
C VAL A 101 -9.91 5.60 -5.66
N PRO A 102 -9.45 6.71 -5.05
CA PRO A 102 -9.09 7.92 -5.78
C PRO A 102 -8.08 7.62 -6.88
N LEU A 103 -8.36 8.06 -8.11
CA LEU A 103 -7.46 7.80 -9.24
C LEU A 103 -6.06 8.37 -9.01
N ALA A 104 -5.94 9.52 -8.34
CA ALA A 104 -4.65 10.12 -7.99
C ALA A 104 -3.74 9.17 -7.19
N ASP A 105 -4.28 8.44 -6.21
CA ASP A 105 -3.52 7.47 -5.41
C ASP A 105 -2.96 6.34 -6.29
N VAL A 106 -3.80 5.85 -7.21
CA VAL A 106 -3.46 4.78 -8.14
C VAL A 106 -2.41 5.26 -9.14
N LEU A 107 -2.50 6.51 -9.59
CA LEU A 107 -1.51 7.10 -10.48
C LEU A 107 -0.16 7.29 -9.80
N CYS A 108 -0.12 7.80 -8.57
CA CYS A 108 1.14 7.91 -7.83
C CYS A 108 1.86 6.56 -7.73
N ASP A 109 1.13 5.49 -7.46
CA ASP A 109 1.68 4.14 -7.41
C ASP A 109 2.20 3.64 -8.76
N ALA A 110 1.42 3.88 -9.83
CA ALA A 110 1.83 3.55 -11.19
C ALA A 110 3.09 4.31 -11.61
N ILE A 111 3.20 5.60 -11.26
CA ILE A 111 4.37 6.45 -11.53
C ILE A 111 5.61 5.86 -10.84
N VAL A 112 5.52 5.52 -9.55
CA VAL A 112 6.65 4.91 -8.83
C VAL A 112 7.08 3.60 -9.46
N SER A 113 6.12 2.74 -9.80
CA SER A 113 6.40 1.43 -10.37
C SER A 113 7.08 1.53 -11.73
N LEU A 114 6.56 2.37 -12.63
CA LEU A 114 7.16 2.62 -13.94
C LEU A 114 8.57 3.21 -13.82
N ASN A 115 8.77 4.17 -12.93
CA ASN A 115 10.07 4.80 -12.72
C ASN A 115 11.10 3.80 -12.17
N LYS A 116 10.70 2.89 -11.27
CA LYS A 116 11.57 1.80 -10.76
C LYS A 116 11.97 0.82 -11.87
N GLU A 117 11.11 0.60 -12.85
CA GLU A 117 11.40 -0.20 -14.05
C GLU A 117 12.22 0.56 -15.11
N GLY A 118 12.55 1.84 -14.89
CA GLY A 118 13.23 2.68 -15.89
C GLY A 118 12.37 3.02 -17.10
N ARG A 119 11.03 2.92 -16.97
CA ARG A 119 10.08 3.16 -18.06
C ARG A 119 9.55 4.59 -18.05
N PRO A 120 9.29 5.19 -19.23
CA PRO A 120 8.74 6.53 -19.31
C PRO A 120 7.28 6.58 -18.85
N THR A 121 6.98 7.55 -17.98
CA THR A 121 5.66 7.74 -17.35
C THR A 121 4.75 8.63 -18.23
N THR A 122 4.41 8.12 -19.41
CA THR A 122 3.45 8.78 -20.32
C THR A 122 2.00 8.46 -19.94
N ILE A 123 1.02 9.27 -20.38
CA ILE A 123 -0.41 8.99 -20.16
C ILE A 123 -0.80 7.60 -20.67
N THR A 124 -0.27 7.17 -21.81
CA THR A 124 -0.52 5.84 -22.37
C THR A 124 0.06 4.74 -21.47
N ALA A 125 1.29 4.91 -20.97
CA ALA A 125 1.92 3.94 -20.07
C ALA A 125 1.18 3.85 -18.74
N LEU A 126 0.77 4.97 -18.16
CA LEU A 126 -0.06 5.02 -16.95
C LEU A 126 -1.38 4.30 -17.16
N ARG A 127 -2.09 4.60 -18.24
CA ARG A 127 -3.36 3.93 -18.57
C ARG A 127 -3.19 2.42 -18.66
N GLN A 128 -2.16 1.98 -19.38
CA GLN A 128 -1.87 0.55 -19.55
C GLN A 128 -1.54 -0.11 -18.21
N TYR A 129 -0.73 0.55 -17.38
CA TYR A 129 -0.41 0.03 -16.04
C TYR A 129 -1.67 -0.15 -15.19
N VAL A 130 -2.55 0.86 -15.13
CA VAL A 130 -3.80 0.80 -14.34
C VAL A 130 -4.70 -0.35 -14.82
N ILE A 131 -4.87 -0.51 -16.13
CA ILE A 131 -5.71 -1.57 -16.71
C ILE A 131 -5.16 -2.96 -16.36
N LEU A 132 -3.84 -3.15 -16.40
CA LEU A 132 -3.23 -4.45 -16.20
C LEU A 132 -3.08 -4.82 -14.72
N ASN A 133 -2.79 -3.84 -13.85
CA ASN A 133 -2.37 -4.11 -12.48
C ASN A 133 -3.40 -3.69 -11.42
N CYS A 134 -4.38 -2.86 -11.76
CA CYS A 134 -5.34 -2.30 -10.81
C CYS A 134 -6.76 -2.80 -11.11
N THR A 135 -7.00 -4.11 -10.98
CA THR A 135 -8.29 -4.76 -11.30
C THR A 135 -9.48 -4.26 -10.48
N TYR A 136 -9.22 -3.57 -9.37
CA TYR A 136 -10.22 -2.94 -8.50
C TYR A 136 -10.61 -1.52 -8.96
N VAL A 137 -10.02 -1.01 -10.05
CA VAL A 137 -10.31 0.31 -10.63
C VAL A 137 -10.93 0.12 -12.00
N ALA A 138 -12.03 0.84 -12.28
CA ALA A 138 -12.60 0.85 -13.61
C ALA A 138 -11.59 1.45 -14.62
N PRO A 139 -11.41 0.86 -15.83
CA PRO A 139 -10.45 1.34 -16.81
C PRO A 139 -10.62 2.85 -17.12
N PRO A 140 -9.65 3.71 -16.77
CA PRO A 140 -9.81 5.14 -16.93
C PRO A 140 -9.68 5.56 -18.40
N SER A 141 -10.39 6.62 -18.78
CA SER A 141 -10.19 7.27 -20.08
C SER A 141 -8.91 8.11 -20.08
N THR A 142 -8.37 8.38 -21.27
CA THR A 142 -7.20 9.25 -21.43
C THR A 142 -7.46 10.66 -20.89
N GLU A 143 -8.69 11.16 -21.01
CA GLU A 143 -9.06 12.49 -20.52
C GLU A 143 -9.11 12.54 -18.99
N MET A 144 -9.71 11.53 -18.35
CA MET A 144 -9.71 11.42 -16.88
C MET A 144 -8.28 11.39 -16.31
N LEU A 145 -7.37 10.67 -16.98
CA LEU A 145 -5.95 10.64 -16.61
C LEU A 145 -5.32 12.03 -16.71
N ARG A 146 -5.52 12.74 -17.83
CA ARG A 146 -4.97 14.09 -18.01
C ARG A 146 -5.47 15.07 -16.97
N GLN A 147 -6.78 15.07 -16.70
CA GLN A 147 -7.38 15.93 -15.69
C GLN A 147 -6.84 15.61 -14.29
N THR A 148 -6.73 14.32 -13.95
CA THR A 148 -6.18 13.91 -12.65
C THR A 148 -4.73 14.33 -12.49
N VAL A 149 -3.89 14.11 -13.51
CA VAL A 149 -2.49 14.55 -13.50
C VAL A 149 -2.38 16.07 -13.40
N ALA A 150 -3.19 16.82 -14.15
CA ALA A 150 -3.22 18.28 -14.07
C ALA A 150 -3.58 18.76 -12.66
N ASN A 151 -4.57 18.13 -12.03
CA ASN A 151 -4.95 18.44 -10.65
C ASN A 151 -3.84 18.12 -9.66
N MET A 152 -3.15 16.98 -9.79
CA MET A 152 -2.02 16.62 -8.92
C MET A 152 -0.89 17.65 -9.01
N ILE A 153 -0.54 18.08 -10.23
CA ILE A 153 0.45 19.14 -10.47
C ILE A 153 0.01 20.45 -9.82
N ALA A 154 -1.27 20.82 -9.97
CA ALA A 154 -1.81 22.04 -9.39
C ALA A 154 -1.82 22.02 -7.85
N THR A 155 -1.99 20.85 -7.22
CA THR A 155 -1.97 20.70 -5.76
C THR A 155 -0.58 20.42 -5.19
N GLY A 156 0.47 20.40 -6.02
CA GLY A 156 1.85 20.22 -5.57
C GLY A 156 2.17 18.80 -5.06
N ILE A 157 1.44 17.80 -5.55
CA ILE A 157 1.74 16.37 -5.35
C ILE A 157 2.53 15.86 -6.55
#